data_AF-A0A7C2T492-F1
#
_entry.id   AF-A0A7C2T492-F1
#
_cell.length_a   1.000
_cell.length_b   1.000
_cell.length_c   1.000
_cell.angle_alpha   90.00
_cell.angle_beta   90.00
_cell.angle_gamma   90.00
#
_symmetry.space_group_name_H-M   'P 1'
#
loop_
_entity.id
_entity.type
_entity.pdbx_description
1 polymer ?
#
loop_
_entity_poly.entity_id
_entity_poly.type
_entity_poly.pdbx_seq_one_letter_code
_entity_poly.pdbx_strand_id
1 'polypeptide(L)' 'RVPYGTLLCVSDRPLHGEIKLPGMADAFYQARVSEHLAIGLRAIELLRAEAEAGTLHSRKLRSFDEPFLR' A
#
# COMPACT_ATOMS: atom_id res chain seq x y z
N ARG A 1 -2.11 -2.17 18.02
CA ARG A 1 -2.39 -1.06 17.05
C ARG A 1 -1.48 -1.26 15.86
N VAL A 2 -2.02 -1.29 14.64
CA VAL A 2 -1.27 -1.67 13.44
C VAL A 2 -1.15 -0.45 12.53
N PRO A 3 0.06 0.06 12.21
CA PRO A 3 0.26 1.05 11.16
C PRO A 3 -0.26 0.52 9.83
N TYR A 4 -1.02 1.32 9.10
CA TYR A 4 -1.62 0.93 7.84
C TYR A 4 -1.38 2.02 6.78
N GLY A 5 -1.43 1.59 5.53
CA GLY A 5 -1.34 2.45 4.35
C GLY A 5 -2.01 1.76 3.18
N THR A 6 -2.41 2.54 2.19
CA THR A 6 -3.03 2.03 0.97
C THR A 6 -2.31 2.66 -0.22
N LEU A 7 -1.85 1.81 -1.13
CA LEU A 7 -1.36 2.20 -2.44
C LEU A 7 -2.30 1.59 -3.47
N LEU A 8 -2.90 2.44 -4.30
CA LEU A 8 -3.80 2.02 -5.37
C LEU A 8 -3.16 2.33 -6.71
N CYS A 9 -3.37 1.46 -7.68
CA CYS A 9 -3.04 1.71 -9.08
C CYS A 9 -4.33 1.93 -9.84
N VAL A 10 -4.43 3.04 -10.58
CA VAL A 10 -5.61 3.33 -11.41
C VAL A 10 -5.72 2.26 -12.48
N SER A 11 -6.83 1.52 -12.45
CA SER A 11 -7.13 0.49 -13.45
C SER A 11 -7.79 1.09 -14.69
N ASP A 12 -8.69 2.05 -14.51
CA ASP A 12 -9.60 2.55 -15.54
C ASP A 12 -10.12 3.95 -15.16
N ARG A 13 -10.81 4.63 -16.09
CA ARG A 13 -11.32 5.99 -15.89
C ARG A 13 -12.80 6.09 -16.30
N PRO A 14 -13.73 5.56 -15.47
CA PRO A 14 -15.15 5.43 -15.84
C PRO A 14 -15.82 6.77 -16.17
N LEU A 15 -15.48 7.84 -15.44
CA LEU A 15 -16.03 9.19 -15.68
C LEU A 15 -15.58 9.82 -17.00
N HIS A 16 -14.58 9.23 -17.67
CA HIS A 16 -14.09 9.67 -18.98
C HIS A 16 -14.50 8.71 -20.10
N GLY A 17 -15.40 7.75 -19.82
CA GLY A 17 -15.84 6.73 -20.78
C GLY A 17 -14.81 5.62 -21.02
N GLU A 18 -13.69 5.60 -20.30
CA GLU A 18 -12.64 4.59 -20.42
C GLU A 18 -12.84 3.47 -19.39
N ILE A 19 -13.93 2.72 -19.54
CA ILE A 19 -14.24 1.56 -18.69
C ILE A 19 -13.41 0.37 -19.21
N LYS A 20 -12.66 -0.29 -18.32
CA LYS A 20 -11.99 -1.53 -18.70
C LYS A 20 -12.99 -2.67 -18.86
N LEU A 21 -12.98 -3.29 -20.04
CA LEU A 21 -13.69 -4.55 -20.28
C LEU A 21 -12.82 -5.73 -19.84
N PRO A 22 -13.41 -6.81 -19.27
CA PRO A 22 -12.68 -8.03 -18.94
C PRO A 22 -11.92 -8.57 -20.17
N GLY A 23 -10.60 -8.73 -20.05
CA GLY A 23 -9.74 -9.28 -21.12
C GLY A 23 -9.06 -8.26 -22.04
N MET A 24 -9.25 -6.95 -21.85
CA MET A 24 -8.59 -5.94 -22.70
C MET A 24 -7.26 -5.47 -22.10
N ALA A 25 -6.18 -5.93 -22.76
CA ALA A 25 -4.77 -5.55 -22.62
C ALA A 25 -3.98 -6.14 -21.43
N ASP A 26 -3.75 -7.45 -21.47
CA ASP A 26 -2.93 -8.19 -20.50
C ASP A 26 -1.52 -7.62 -20.34
N ALA A 27 -0.77 -7.33 -21.42
CA ALA A 27 0.65 -6.96 -21.29
C ALA A 27 0.89 -5.65 -20.50
N PHE A 28 0.12 -4.60 -20.79
CA PHE A 28 0.23 -3.33 -20.05
C PHE A 28 -0.26 -3.46 -18.61
N TYR A 29 -1.36 -4.19 -18.40
CA TYR A 29 -1.87 -4.45 -17.06
C TYR A 29 -0.89 -5.27 -16.22
N GLN A 30 -0.34 -6.36 -16.76
CA GLN A 30 0.62 -7.22 -16.07
C GLN A 30 1.90 -6.47 -15.70
N ALA A 31 2.43 -5.62 -16.59
CA ALA A 31 3.57 -4.78 -16.29
C ALA A 31 3.28 -3.82 -15.11
N ARG A 32 2.12 -3.15 -15.13
CA ARG A 32 1.69 -2.24 -14.06
C ARG A 32 1.43 -2.97 -12.74
N VAL A 33 0.85 -4.17 -12.77
CA VAL A 33 0.65 -5.01 -11.58
C VAL A 33 1.99 -5.43 -10.98
N SER A 34 2.94 -5.87 -11.81
CA SER A 34 4.28 -6.25 -11.36
C SER A 34 5.02 -5.08 -10.71
N GLU A 35 4.99 -3.91 -11.35
CA GLU A 35 5.59 -2.69 -10.81
C GLU A 35 4.91 -2.25 -9.51
N HIS A 36 3.58 -2.31 -9.45
CA HIS A 36 2.82 -1.97 -8.25
C HIS A 36 3.19 -2.88 -7.06
N LEU A 37 3.32 -4.18 -7.30
CA LEU A 37 3.79 -5.12 -6.29
C LEU A 37 5.23 -4.82 -5.86
N ALA A 38 6.13 -4.53 -6.80
CA ALA A 38 7.52 -4.19 -6.50
C ALA A 38 7.62 -2.95 -5.59
N ILE A 39 6.79 -1.92 -5.82
CA ILE A 39 6.70 -0.75 -4.93
C ILE A 39 6.22 -1.17 -3.55
N GLY A 40 5.20 -2.03 -3.45
CA GLY A 40 4.70 -2.55 -2.19
C GLY A 40 5.76 -3.33 -1.39
N LEU A 41 6.51 -4.20 -2.06
CA LEU A 41 7.62 -4.95 -1.45
C LEU A 41 8.72 -4.01 -0.96
N ARG A 42 9.10 -3.03 -1.80
CA ARG A 42 10.10 -2.02 -1.42
C ARG A 42 9.66 -1.19 -0.22
N ALA A 43 8.37 -0.84 -0.13
CA ALA A 43 7.83 -0.17 1.03
C ALA A 43 7.94 -1.03 2.29
N ILE A 44 7.64 -2.34 2.21
CA ILE A 44 7.80 -3.26 3.34
C ILE A 44 9.25 -3.34 3.80
N GLU A 45 10.22 -3.39 2.89
CA GLU A 45 11.65 -3.39 3.25
C GLU A 45 12.06 -2.13 4.03
N LEU A 46 11.59 -0.96 3.58
CA LEU A 46 11.84 0.30 4.27
C LEU A 46 11.17 0.32 5.65
N LEU A 47 9.91 -0.09 5.73
CA LEU A 47 9.17 -0.16 7.00
C LEU A 47 9.80 -1.16 7.97
N ARG A 48 10.43 -2.24 7.47
CA ARG A 48 11.19 -3.18 8.31
C ARG A 48 12.40 -2.50 8.93
N ALA A 49 13.18 -1.74 8.15
CA ALA A 49 14.32 -0.98 8.69
C ALA A 49 13.87 0.04 9.76
N GLU A 50 12.76 0.73 9.53
CA GLU A 50 12.16 1.64 10.53
C GLU A 50 11.61 0.88 11.76
N ALA A 51 11.16 -0.36 11.59
CA ALA A 51 10.72 -1.19 12.71
C ALA A 51 11.89 -1.60 13.60
N GLU A 52 13.01 -2.02 12.99
CA GLU A 52 14.27 -2.36 13.67
C GLU A 52 14.84 -1.14 14.41
N ALA A 53 14.72 0.05 13.82
CA ALA A 53 15.09 1.32 14.46
C ALA A 53 14.08 1.80 15.53
N GLY A 54 12.92 1.15 15.67
CA GLY A 54 11.87 1.51 16.62
C GLY A 54 11.01 2.73 16.21
N THR A 55 11.20 3.27 15.01
CA THR A 55 10.56 4.49 14.51
C THR A 55 9.25 4.24 13.76
N LEU A 56 9.01 3.01 13.27
CA LEU A 56 7.80 2.65 12.54
C LEU A 56 6.50 2.98 13.30
N HIS A 57 6.48 2.71 14.61
CA HIS A 57 5.27 2.86 15.43
C HIS A 57 5.25 4.17 16.22
N SER A 58 4.63 5.20 15.63
CA SER A 58 4.42 6.51 16.27
C SER A 58 3.29 6.53 17.33
N ARG A 59 3.01 7.73 17.87
CA ARG A 59 1.90 7.97 18.81
C ARG A 59 0.53 8.22 18.14
N LYS A 60 0.47 8.27 16.80
CA LYS A 60 -0.75 8.63 16.03
C LYS A 60 -1.96 7.73 16.30
N LEU A 61 -1.72 6.48 16.70
CA LEU A 61 -2.76 5.50 17.00
C LEU A 61 -2.97 5.29 18.50
N ARG A 62 -2.37 6.13 19.36
CA ARG A 62 -2.52 5.96 20.81
C ARG A 62 -3.86 6.50 21.30
N SER A 63 -4.52 5.73 22.18
CA SER A 63 -5.69 6.16 22.95
C SER A 63 -5.25 6.80 24.27
N PHE A 64 -6.16 7.49 24.97
CA PHE A 64 -5.89 8.06 26.29
C PHE A 64 -5.55 6.96 27.32
N ASP A 65 -6.28 5.84 27.34
CA ASP A 65 -6.03 4.69 28.22
C ASP A 65 -5.15 3.62 27.54
N GLU A 66 -4.03 4.03 26.94
CA GLU A 66 -3.13 3.12 26.22
C GLU A 66 -2.52 2.07 27.18
N PRO A 67 -2.76 0.75 26.99
CA PRO A 67 -2.07 -0.31 27.73
C PRO A 67 -0.57 -0.32 27.42
N PHE A 68 0.23 -0.76 28.40
CA PHE A 68 1.70 -0.78 28.33
C PHE A 68 2.25 -1.76 27.29
N LEU A 69 1.50 -2.81 26.95
CA LEU A 69 1.92 -3.82 25.97
C LEU A 69 1.57 -3.37 24.55
N ARG A 70 2.48 -3.67 23.62
CA ARG A 70 2.31 -3.44 22.18
C ARG A 70 2.25 -4.76 21.43
#